data_AF-A0A410WVT3-F1
#
_entry.id   AF-A0A410WVT3-F1
#
_cell.length_a   1.000
_cell.length_b   1.000
_cell.length_c   1.000
_cell.angle_alpha   90.00
_cell.angle_beta   90.00
_cell.angle_gamma   90.00
#
_symmetry.space_group_name_H-M   'P 1'
#
loop_
_entity.id
_entity.type
_entity.pdbx_description
1 polymer ?
#
loop_
_entity_poly.entity_id
_entity_poly.type
_entity_poly.pdbx_seq_one_letter_code
_entity_poly.pdbx_strand_id
1 'polypeptide(L)'
;MSTLLFLCNLVWFLACVLLLFIQKRKERDEVTALIGEIKRLSSRQQSVTRIIFADHKDPAFQKIDSLLSTSADGPETIVVINAPSWLIAAREKKWTKHEVIDAKRISSASKSGIIVIRGGKYDIYDEAAAYLAYTSS
;
A
#
# COMPACT_ATOMS: atom_id res chain seq x y z
N MET A 1 -19.78 35.88 -54.67
CA MET A 1 -18.53 36.04 -53.88
C MET A 1 -18.78 35.91 -52.39
N SER A 2 -19.78 36.60 -51.82
CA SER A 2 -20.04 36.62 -50.37
C SER A 2 -20.35 35.25 -49.75
N THR A 3 -21.09 34.37 -50.43
CA THR A 3 -21.45 33.02 -49.94
C THR A 3 -20.27 32.07 -49.81
N LEU A 4 -19.28 32.16 -50.70
CA LEU A 4 -18.04 31.38 -50.64
C LEU A 4 -17.16 31.79 -49.44
N LEU A 5 -17.10 33.09 -49.15
CA LEU A 5 -16.37 33.60 -47.98
C LEU A 5 -17.06 33.20 -46.67
N PHE A 6 -18.39 33.16 -46.64
CA PHE A 6 -19.15 32.67 -45.49
C PHE A 6 -18.92 31.17 -45.23
N LEU A 7 -18.96 30.34 -46.29
CA LEU A 7 -18.68 28.90 -46.18
C LEU A 7 -17.25 28.64 -45.70
N CYS A 8 -16.27 29.38 -46.21
CA CYS A 8 -14.88 29.24 -45.79
C CYS A 8 -14.68 29.59 -44.31
N ASN A 9 -15.29 30.69 -43.84
CA ASN A 9 -15.26 31.07 -42.43
C ASN A 9 -16.00 30.08 -41.52
N LEU A 10 -17.11 29.50 -41.98
CA LEU A 10 -17.87 28.51 -41.23
C LEU A 10 -17.04 27.22 -41.02
N VAL A 11 -16.36 26.76 -42.06
CA VAL A 11 -15.47 25.59 -41.98
C VAL A 11 -14.29 25.87 -41.05
N TRP A 12 -13.69 27.05 -41.13
CA TRP A 12 -12.61 27.47 -40.23
C TRP A 12 -13.06 27.51 -38.77
N PHE A 13 -14.25 28.08 -38.52
CA PHE A 13 -14.83 28.14 -37.19
C PHE A 13 -15.11 26.74 -36.62
N LEU A 14 -15.67 25.83 -37.43
CA LEU A 14 -15.87 24.44 -37.01
C LEU A 14 -14.55 23.74 -36.68
N ALA A 15 -13.50 23.96 -37.47
CA ALA A 15 -12.17 23.40 -37.21
C ALA A 15 -11.59 23.89 -35.88
N CYS A 16 -11.71 25.19 -35.57
CA CYS A 16 -11.29 25.75 -34.28
C CYS A 16 -12.07 25.13 -33.11
N VAL A 17 -13.39 24.99 -33.23
CA VAL A 17 -14.24 24.39 -32.18
C VAL A 17 -13.86 22.92 -31.94
N LEU A 18 -13.62 22.15 -33.01
CA LEU A 18 -13.17 20.76 -32.94
C LEU A 18 -11.81 20.63 -32.22
N LEU A 19 -10.85 21.48 -32.56
CA LEU A 19 -9.53 21.48 -31.92
C LEU A 19 -9.62 21.79 -30.41
N LEU A 20 -10.43 22.79 -30.04
CA LEU A 20 -10.68 23.13 -28.64
C LEU A 20 -11.38 21.99 -27.88
N PHE A 21 -12.31 21.30 -28.54
CA PHE A 21 -13.01 20.17 -27.95
C PHE A 21 -12.07 18.98 -27.69
N ILE A 22 -11.16 18.70 -28.63
CA ILE A 22 -10.13 17.66 -28.49
C ILE A 22 -9.15 18.02 -27.36
N GLN A 23 -8.67 19.27 -27.30
CA GLN A 23 -7.79 19.72 -26.21
C GLN A 23 -8.45 19.60 -24.85
N LYS A 24 -9.70 20.08 -24.68
CA LYS A 24 -10.43 19.97 -23.41
C LYS A 24 -10.78 18.54 -23.02
N ARG A 25 -10.84 17.62 -23.98
CA ARG A 25 -11.04 16.20 -23.69
C ARG A 25 -9.74 15.59 -23.15
N LYS A 26 -8.60 15.90 -23.80
CA LYS A 26 -7.28 15.45 -23.37
C LYS A 26 -6.91 15.94 -21.96
N GLU A 27 -7.15 17.21 -21.65
CA GLU A 27 -6.91 17.74 -20.30
C GLU A 27 -7.76 17.04 -19.23
N ARG A 28 -9.03 16.72 -19.54
CA ARG A 28 -9.91 16.01 -18.59
C ARG A 28 -9.47 14.57 -18.37
N ASP A 29 -8.99 13.90 -19.42
CA ASP A 29 -8.47 12.53 -19.32
C ASP A 29 -7.18 12.50 -18.49
N GLU A 30 -6.28 13.47 -18.65
CA GLU A 30 -5.05 13.60 -17.86
C GLU A 30 -5.34 13.90 -16.38
N VAL A 31 -6.27 14.82 -16.08
CA VAL A 31 -6.68 15.10 -14.69
C VAL A 31 -7.38 13.91 -14.06
N THR A 32 -8.20 13.17 -14.81
CA THR A 32 -8.89 11.97 -14.29
C THR A 32 -7.91 10.83 -14.04
N ALA A 33 -6.87 10.68 -14.88
CA ALA A 33 -5.79 9.72 -14.66
C ALA A 33 -4.99 10.05 -13.38
N LEU A 34 -4.64 11.33 -13.19
CA LEU A 34 -3.97 11.79 -11.97
C LEU A 34 -4.82 11.58 -10.72
N ILE A 35 -6.13 11.87 -10.77
CA ILE A 35 -7.05 11.59 -9.66
C ILE A 35 -7.17 10.08 -9.41
N GLY A 36 -7.19 9.27 -10.46
CA GLY A 36 -7.19 7.81 -10.35
C GLY A 36 -5.92 7.28 -9.68
N GLU A 37 -4.76 7.85 -10.03
CA GLU A 37 -3.47 7.48 -9.46
C GLU A 37 -3.32 7.96 -8.01
N ILE A 38 -3.77 9.18 -7.69
CA ILE A 38 -3.85 9.68 -6.32
C ILE A 38 -4.82 8.84 -5.49
N LYS A 39 -5.98 8.45 -6.04
CA LYS A 39 -6.92 7.55 -5.37
C LYS A 39 -6.33 6.16 -5.16
N ARG A 40 -5.51 5.66 -6.10
CA ARG A 40 -4.81 4.37 -5.99
C ARG A 40 -3.69 4.40 -4.95
N LEU A 41 -2.94 5.50 -4.89
CA LEU A 41 -1.92 5.75 -3.86
C LEU A 41 -2.58 5.94 -2.49
N SER A 42 -3.66 6.71 -2.42
CA SER A 42 -4.47 6.90 -1.20
C SER A 42 -5.11 5.60 -0.73
N SER A 43 -5.64 4.75 -1.62
CA SER A 43 -6.20 3.45 -1.23
C SER A 43 -5.12 2.48 -0.73
N ARG A 44 -3.88 2.64 -1.19
CA ARG A 44 -2.72 1.90 -0.68
C ARG A 44 -2.26 2.40 0.69
N GLN A 45 -2.49 3.69 0.96
CA GLN A 45 -2.16 4.34 2.23
C GLN A 45 -3.27 4.20 3.29
N GLN A 46 -4.49 3.81 2.89
CA GLN A 46 -5.65 3.68 3.77
C GLN A 46 -5.74 2.31 4.46
N SER A 47 -4.98 1.31 4.02
CA SER A 47 -4.62 0.18 4.88
C SER A 47 -3.44 0.63 5.74
N VAL A 48 -3.74 1.29 6.86
CA VAL A 48 -2.78 1.41 7.96
C VAL A 48 -2.57 -0.01 8.47
N THR A 49 -1.66 -0.74 7.81
CA THR A 49 -1.30 -2.09 8.18
C THR A 49 -0.45 -1.95 9.43
N ARG A 50 -1.09 -2.05 10.59
CA ARG A 50 -0.43 -1.97 11.88
C ARG A 50 0.62 -3.08 11.94
N ILE A 51 1.87 -2.72 12.19
CA ILE A 51 2.94 -3.70 12.39
C ILE A 51 3.20 -3.87 13.89
N ILE A 52 3.07 -5.10 14.38
CA ILE A 52 3.32 -5.46 15.77
C ILE A 52 4.61 -6.28 15.85
N PHE A 53 5.52 -5.86 16.72
CA PHE A 53 6.76 -6.59 17.02
C PHE A 53 6.58 -7.38 18.30
N ALA A 54 6.83 -8.67 18.25
CA ALA A 54 6.61 -9.59 19.36
C ALA A 54 7.83 -10.48 19.56
N ASP A 55 8.47 -10.40 20.73
CA ASP A 55 9.49 -11.37 21.13
C ASP A 55 8.84 -12.44 22.01
N HIS A 56 9.03 -13.73 21.69
CA HIS A 56 8.49 -14.81 22.53
C HIS A 56 9.07 -14.85 23.96
N LYS A 57 10.24 -14.23 24.19
CA LYS A 57 10.86 -14.14 25.51
C LYS A 57 10.29 -13.01 26.36
N ASP A 58 9.57 -12.07 25.75
CA ASP A 58 8.97 -10.94 26.44
C ASP A 58 7.69 -11.37 27.17
N PRO A 59 7.49 -11.03 28.46
CA PRO A 59 6.23 -11.26 29.16
C PRO A 59 5.00 -10.63 28.46
N ALA A 60 5.18 -9.57 27.67
CA ALA A 60 4.12 -8.96 26.86
C ALA A 60 3.63 -9.88 25.73
N PHE A 61 4.41 -10.89 25.33
CA PHE A 61 4.06 -11.83 24.26
C PHE A 61 2.73 -12.53 24.49
N GLN A 62 2.48 -12.96 25.73
CA GLN A 62 1.24 -13.67 26.07
C GLN A 62 0.01 -12.76 25.92
N LYS A 63 0.17 -11.46 26.19
CA LYS A 63 -0.87 -10.45 25.99
C LYS A 63 -1.10 -10.14 24.52
N ILE A 64 -0.04 -10.11 23.72
CA ILE A 64 -0.14 -9.98 22.25
C ILE A 64 -0.84 -11.21 21.65
N ASP A 65 -0.46 -12.41 22.08
CA ASP A 65 -1.07 -13.65 21.61
C ASP A 65 -2.57 -13.71 21.93
N SER A 66 -3.00 -13.28 23.11
CA SER A 66 -4.43 -13.23 23.44
C SER A 66 -5.18 -12.20 22.61
N LEU A 67 -4.65 -10.99 22.46
CA LEU A 67 -5.28 -9.93 21.66
C LEU A 67 -5.44 -10.33 20.19
N LEU A 68 -4.41 -10.91 19.58
CA LEU A 68 -4.45 -11.38 18.19
C LEU A 68 -5.35 -12.60 17.99
N SER A 69 -5.52 -13.42 19.02
CA SER A 69 -6.39 -14.60 18.94
C SER A 69 -7.87 -14.27 19.13
N THR A 70 -8.18 -13.21 19.89
CA THR A 70 -9.57 -12.80 20.18
C THR A 70 -10.10 -11.79 19.16
N SER A 71 -9.22 -11.09 18.46
CA SER A 71 -9.54 -10.10 17.42
C SER A 71 -10.02 -10.76 16.12
N ALA A 72 -11.19 -11.40 16.15
CA ALA A 72 -11.83 -11.92 14.96
C ALA A 72 -12.33 -10.79 14.02
N ASP A 73 -12.62 -9.59 14.53
CA ASP A 73 -13.18 -8.45 13.76
C ASP A 73 -12.22 -7.25 13.64
N GLY A 74 -10.95 -7.40 14.00
CA GLY A 74 -9.94 -6.34 13.88
C GLY A 74 -9.35 -6.19 12.48
N PRO A 75 -8.65 -5.08 12.20
CA PRO A 75 -7.95 -4.87 10.94
C PRO A 75 -6.81 -5.88 10.77
N GLU A 76 -6.54 -6.25 9.51
CA GLU A 76 -5.38 -7.05 9.14
C GLU A 76 -4.10 -6.36 9.63
N THR A 77 -3.25 -7.14 10.31
CA THR A 77 -2.10 -6.65 11.08
C THR A 77 -0.94 -7.55 10.71
N ILE A 78 0.24 -6.97 10.54
CA ILE A 78 1.47 -7.73 10.33
C ILE A 78 2.13 -7.93 11.69
N VAL A 79 2.48 -9.17 12.01
CA VAL A 79 3.10 -9.53 13.27
C VAL A 79 4.50 -10.07 12.98
N VAL A 80 5.51 -9.27 13.30
CA VAL A 80 6.91 -9.66 13.21
C VAL A 80 7.30 -10.32 14.53
N ILE A 81 7.60 -11.62 14.47
CA ILE A 81 7.90 -12.42 15.66
C ILE A 81 9.36 -12.89 15.66
N ASN A 82 10.04 -12.70 16.79
CA ASN A 82 11.32 -13.35 17.07
C ASN A 82 11.08 -14.61 17.91
N ALA A 83 11.04 -15.78 17.25
CA ALA A 83 10.72 -17.04 17.89
C ALA A 83 11.36 -18.25 17.19
N PRO A 84 11.41 -19.42 17.85
CA PRO A 84 11.72 -20.68 17.18
C PRO A 84 10.70 -20.99 16.09
N SER A 85 11.14 -21.65 15.00
CA SER A 85 10.31 -21.94 13.81
C SER A 85 9.01 -22.70 14.12
N TRP A 86 9.04 -23.62 15.10
CA TRP A 86 7.86 -24.37 15.51
C TRP A 86 6.77 -23.48 16.13
N LEU A 87 7.15 -22.42 16.86
CA LEU A 87 6.21 -21.50 17.48
C LEU A 87 5.62 -20.56 16.43
N ILE A 88 6.44 -20.11 15.47
CA ILE A 88 5.99 -19.30 14.33
C ILE A 88 4.94 -20.08 13.53
N ALA A 89 5.22 -21.34 13.18
CA ALA A 89 4.28 -22.19 12.45
C ALA A 89 2.97 -22.44 13.24
N ALA A 90 3.06 -22.59 14.57
CA ALA A 90 1.89 -22.71 15.43
C ALA A 90 1.04 -21.42 15.46
N ARG A 91 1.69 -20.24 15.40
CA ARG A 91 1.02 -18.94 15.40
C ARG A 91 0.48 -18.54 14.04
N GLU A 92 1.15 -18.84 12.92
CA GLU A 92 0.59 -18.71 11.57
C GLU A 92 -0.76 -19.44 11.45
N LYS A 93 -0.87 -20.64 12.04
CA LYS A 93 -2.14 -21.39 12.05
C LYS A 93 -3.22 -20.78 12.95
N LYS A 94 -2.82 -20.05 13.99
CA LYS A 94 -3.73 -19.50 15.01
C LYS A 94 -4.21 -18.09 14.63
N TRP A 95 -3.33 -17.30 14.02
CA TRP A 95 -3.57 -15.91 13.63
C TRP A 95 -3.84 -15.80 12.13
N THR A 96 -4.81 -16.57 11.62
CA THR A 96 -5.05 -16.72 10.17
C THR A 96 -5.44 -15.43 9.45
N LYS A 97 -5.93 -14.42 10.19
CA LYS A 97 -6.24 -13.06 9.68
C LYS A 97 -5.04 -12.11 9.68
N HIS A 98 -3.92 -12.51 10.27
CA HIS A 98 -2.75 -11.66 10.44
C HIS A 98 -1.56 -12.26 9.70
N GLU A 99 -0.76 -11.40 9.07
CA GLU A 99 0.44 -11.87 8.43
C GLU A 99 1.54 -12.05 9.47
N VAL A 100 2.00 -13.29 9.68
CA VAL A 100 3.09 -13.58 10.61
C VAL A 100 4.41 -13.63 9.84
N ILE A 101 5.38 -12.85 10.29
CA ILE A 101 6.70 -12.73 9.67
C ILE A 101 7.76 -13.13 10.69
N ASP A 102 8.61 -14.08 10.30
CA ASP A 102 9.82 -14.40 11.06
C ASP A 102 10.80 -13.23 10.93
N ALA A 103 11.23 -12.67 12.06
CA ALA A 103 12.20 -11.58 12.13
C ALA A 103 13.50 -11.90 11.34
N LYS A 104 13.88 -13.18 11.20
CA LYS A 104 15.06 -13.62 10.44
C LYS A 104 14.93 -13.45 8.93
N ARG A 105 13.71 -13.28 8.40
CA ARG A 105 13.44 -13.09 6.96
C ARG A 105 13.53 -11.63 6.53
N ILE A 106 13.74 -10.73 7.48
CA ILE A 106 13.95 -9.31 7.21
C ILE A 106 15.40 -9.13 6.77
N SER A 107 15.58 -8.73 5.51
CA SER A 107 16.90 -8.64 4.88
C SER A 107 17.52 -7.25 4.98
N SER A 108 16.68 -6.21 5.00
CA SER A 108 17.10 -4.82 5.09
C SER A 108 16.00 -3.97 5.72
N ALA A 109 16.38 -3.16 6.70
CA ALA A 109 15.53 -2.15 7.32
C ALA A 109 16.14 -0.78 7.05
N SER A 110 15.40 0.10 6.37
CA SER A 110 15.73 1.52 6.24
C SER A 110 14.83 2.34 7.16
N LYS A 111 15.14 3.61 7.42
CA LYS A 111 14.25 4.49 8.21
C LYS A 111 12.85 4.64 7.62
N SER A 112 12.67 4.35 6.34
CA SER A 112 11.41 4.52 5.61
C SER A 112 10.67 3.20 5.34
N GLY A 113 11.29 2.04 5.53
CA GLY A 113 10.63 0.76 5.24
C GLY A 113 11.45 -0.50 5.55
N ILE A 114 10.75 -1.62 5.70
CA ILE A 114 11.29 -2.97 5.97
C ILE A 114 11.08 -3.83 4.72
N ILE A 115 12.13 -4.52 4.27
CA ILE A 115 12.06 -5.45 3.14
C ILE A 115 12.10 -6.90 3.65
N VAL A 116 11.03 -7.64 3.37
CA VAL A 116 10.89 -9.06 3.71
C VAL A 116 11.01 -9.90 2.46
N ILE A 117 11.83 -10.96 2.51
CA ILE A 117 12.01 -11.89 1.39
C ILE A 117 11.26 -13.19 1.68
N ARG A 118 10.28 -13.53 0.85
CA ARG A 118 9.48 -14.76 0.96
C ARG A 118 9.51 -15.53 -0.35
N GLY A 119 10.18 -16.68 -0.37
CA GLY A 119 10.18 -17.58 -1.53
C GLY A 119 10.64 -16.93 -2.85
N GLY A 120 11.61 -15.99 -2.78
CA GLY A 120 12.12 -15.25 -3.94
C GLY A 120 11.33 -14.00 -4.33
N LYS A 121 10.23 -13.68 -3.65
CA LYS A 121 9.52 -12.40 -3.75
C LYS A 121 9.93 -11.48 -2.60
N TYR A 122 9.86 -10.17 -2.83
CA TYR A 122 10.10 -9.16 -1.80
C TYR A 122 8.83 -8.36 -1.53
N ASP A 123 8.53 -8.15 -0.26
CA ASP A 123 7.45 -7.30 0.23
C ASP A 123 8.06 -6.12 1.01
N ILE A 124 7.51 -4.92 0.83
CA ILE A 124 7.99 -3.68 1.43
C ILE A 124 6.92 -3.13 2.37
N TYR A 125 7.30 -2.86 3.61
CA TYR A 125 6.42 -2.32 4.64
C TYR A 125 6.95 -0.99 5.17
N ASP A 126 6.12 0.05 5.20
CA ASP A 126 6.57 1.44 5.44
C ASP A 126 6.84 1.77 6.94
N GLU A 127 6.41 0.91 7.88
CA GLU A 127 6.49 1.18 9.33
C GLU A 127 7.82 0.71 9.97
N ALA A 128 8.95 1.11 9.40
CA ALA A 128 10.27 0.62 9.82
C ALA A 128 10.83 1.19 11.12
N ALA A 129 10.38 2.38 11.52
CA ALA A 129 10.86 3.04 12.73
C ALA A 129 10.62 2.20 14.00
N ALA A 130 9.47 1.53 14.08
CA ALA A 130 9.11 0.68 15.21
C ALA A 130 9.95 -0.62 15.25
N TYR A 131 10.28 -1.20 14.09
CA TYR A 131 11.18 -2.35 14.02
C TYR A 131 12.60 -1.99 14.46
N LEU A 132 13.14 -0.89 13.93
CA LEU A 132 14.49 -0.44 14.27
C LEU A 132 14.63 -0.22 15.78
N ALA A 133 13.64 0.42 16.41
CA ALA A 133 13.58 0.61 17.87
C ALA A 133 13.57 -0.73 18.64
N TYR A 134 12.78 -1.70 18.17
CA TYR A 134 12.76 -3.06 18.73
C TYR A 134 14.12 -3.75 18.62
N THR A 135 14.81 -3.66 17.47
CA THR A 135 16.11 -4.32 17.27
C THR A 135 17.28 -3.66 18.02
N SER A 136 17.13 -2.40 18.42
CA SER A 136 18.17 -1.64 19.14
C SER A 136 18.10 -1.77 20.66
N SER A 137 17.05 -2.41 21.21
CA SER A 137 16.87 -2.68 22.64
C SER A 137 17.38 -4.07 23.01
#